data_AF-A0A522WXU8-F1
#
_entry.id   AF-A0A522WXU8-F1
#
_cell.length_a   1.000
_cell.length_b   1.000
_cell.length_c   1.000
_cell.angle_alpha   90.00
_cell.angle_beta   90.00
_cell.angle_gamma   90.00
#
_symmetry.space_group_name_H-M   'P 1'
#
loop_
_entity.id
_entity.type
_entity.pdbx_description
1 polymer ?
#
loop_
_entity_poly.entity_id
_entity_poly.type
_entity_poly.pdbx_seq_one_letter_code
_entity_poly.pdbx_strand_id
1 'polypeptide(L)'
;MKKSVYFLLWFTGLLVSSVLYAKPAPVVETRHAVEISIGGIGPGVDVVAYKQLRRVIGNAVANSVIDKFVIYGYGREGGFSACVEDRPSDQPPSKAFEKFVKQLNGIKPDPSTSFYSINRVLTCPPLTIQPDTVRIAKPDGSLQCENNGITLADMQQQLGGISVYAAAKESDGLIRPAVCGADTGIFNVYDIAAVDLQQALDLGFIEWSTLNVP
;
A
#
# COMPACT_ATOMS: atom_id res chain seq x y z
N MET A 1 88.71 14.59 50.72
CA MET A 1 87.71 13.90 51.57
C MET A 1 86.37 13.91 50.85
N LYS A 2 85.80 12.72 50.66
CA LYS A 2 84.60 12.42 49.86
C LYS A 2 83.35 13.12 50.42
N LYS A 3 82.53 13.70 49.54
CA LYS A 3 81.08 13.81 49.77
C LYS A 3 80.35 13.42 48.48
N SER A 4 79.80 12.21 48.52
CA SER A 4 78.91 11.64 47.50
C SER A 4 77.65 12.48 47.36
N VAL A 5 77.32 12.84 46.12
CA VAL A 5 76.01 13.38 45.75
C VAL A 5 75.23 12.23 45.15
N TYR A 6 74.19 11.77 45.86
CA TYR A 6 73.22 10.79 45.37
C TYR A 6 72.18 11.51 44.52
N PHE A 7 72.14 11.23 43.22
CA PHE A 7 71.14 11.73 42.29
C PHE A 7 69.99 10.71 42.21
N LEU A 8 68.91 10.98 42.93
CA LEU A 8 67.67 10.19 42.90
C LEU A 8 66.89 10.53 41.63
N LEU A 9 66.99 9.68 40.61
CA LEU A 9 66.13 9.70 39.41
C LEU A 9 64.79 9.05 39.74
N TRP A 10 63.76 9.87 39.94
CA TRP A 10 62.36 9.43 39.93
C TRP A 10 61.91 9.25 38.47
N PHE A 11 61.94 8.01 37.98
CA PHE A 11 61.32 7.64 36.71
C PHE A 11 59.85 7.27 36.97
N THR A 12 58.96 8.27 36.95
CA THR A 12 57.51 8.02 36.95
C THR A 12 57.09 7.59 35.55
N GLY A 13 57.04 6.29 35.32
CA GLY A 13 56.50 5.70 34.09
C GLY A 13 54.99 5.96 33.98
N LEU A 14 54.62 6.94 33.16
CA LEU A 14 53.24 7.13 32.69
C LEU A 14 52.91 6.03 31.68
N LEU A 15 52.31 4.93 32.16
CA LEU A 15 51.63 3.96 31.31
C LEU A 15 50.34 4.62 30.77
N VAL A 16 50.44 5.21 29.59
CA VAL A 16 49.27 5.70 28.85
C VAL A 16 48.59 4.50 28.21
N SER A 17 47.65 3.90 28.93
CA SER A 17 46.73 2.89 28.37
C SER A 17 45.82 3.58 27.35
N SER A 18 46.19 3.56 26.08
CA SER A 18 45.32 4.00 24.99
C SER A 18 44.21 2.97 24.80
N VAL A 19 43.05 3.21 25.44
CA VAL A 19 41.82 2.48 25.13
C VAL A 19 41.45 2.83 23.68
N LEU A 20 41.56 1.85 22.79
CA LEU A 20 41.07 1.96 21.41
C LEU A 20 39.54 2.02 21.48
N TYR A 21 38.98 3.23 21.41
CA TYR A 21 37.55 3.41 21.18
C TYR A 21 37.24 3.00 19.74
N ALA A 22 36.65 1.81 19.58
CA ALA A 22 36.04 1.43 18.31
C ALA A 22 34.87 2.38 18.04
N LYS A 23 34.99 3.20 17.00
CA LYS A 23 33.90 4.05 16.53
C LYS A 23 32.74 3.12 16.12
N PRO A 24 31.52 3.29 16.66
CA PRO A 24 30.40 2.46 16.26
C PRO A 24 30.21 2.57 14.75
N ALA A 25 29.92 1.43 14.11
CA ALA A 25 29.63 1.40 12.68
C ALA A 25 28.51 2.40 12.36
N PRO A 26 28.61 3.16 11.26
CA PRO A 26 27.56 4.08 10.88
C PRO A 26 26.27 3.28 10.67
N VAL A 27 25.19 3.70 11.34
CA VAL A 27 23.86 3.14 11.10
C VAL A 27 23.51 3.46 9.64
N VAL A 28 23.47 2.45 8.80
CA VAL A 28 23.06 2.57 7.41
C VAL A 28 21.54 2.66 7.39
N GLU A 29 21.01 3.81 7.03
CA GLU A 29 19.57 3.99 6.83
C GLU A 29 19.16 3.25 5.55
N THR A 30 18.35 2.20 5.70
CA THR A 30 17.89 1.31 4.61
C THR A 30 16.43 1.56 4.23
N ARG A 31 15.80 2.62 4.75
CA ARG A 31 14.43 3.00 4.37
C ARG A 31 14.44 3.75 3.04
N HIS A 32 14.11 3.04 1.97
CA HIS A 32 14.02 3.54 0.59
C HIS A 32 12.68 4.19 0.26
N ALA A 33 11.74 4.13 1.19
CA ALA A 33 10.40 4.64 0.98
C ALA A 33 10.01 5.69 2.00
N VAL A 34 9.07 6.53 1.57
CA VAL A 34 8.44 7.54 2.41
C VAL A 34 6.94 7.53 2.15
N GLU A 35 6.18 7.39 3.22
CA GLU A 35 4.75 7.64 3.22
C GLU A 35 4.49 9.12 3.42
N ILE A 36 3.64 9.67 2.56
CA ILE A 36 3.24 11.06 2.50
C ILE A 36 1.75 11.08 2.75
N SER A 37 1.28 11.88 3.70
CA SER A 37 -0.14 12.15 3.87
C SER A 37 -0.38 13.64 4.03
N ILE A 38 -1.31 14.18 3.25
CA ILE A 38 -1.78 15.57 3.39
C ILE A 38 -3.30 15.58 3.21
N GLY A 39 -4.00 16.37 4.00
CA GLY A 39 -5.45 16.56 3.85
C GLY A 39 -5.98 17.64 4.78
N GLY A 40 -7.25 17.99 4.60
CA GLY A 40 -7.94 18.99 5.42
C GLY A 40 -8.30 18.47 6.82
N ILE A 41 -8.33 19.36 7.81
CA ILE A 41 -8.77 19.07 9.20
C ILE A 41 -10.12 19.73 9.55
N GLY A 42 -10.98 19.94 8.55
CA GLY A 42 -12.29 20.57 8.68
C GLY A 42 -12.54 21.55 7.54
N PRO A 43 -11.64 22.53 7.34
CA PRO A 43 -11.53 23.27 6.08
C PRO A 43 -10.84 22.43 5.00
N GLY A 44 -10.97 22.85 3.74
CA GLY A 44 -10.22 22.27 2.63
C GLY A 44 -8.71 22.43 2.79
N VAL A 45 -7.95 21.55 2.11
CA VAL A 45 -6.48 21.53 2.21
C VAL A 45 -5.85 22.87 1.77
N ASP A 46 -4.76 23.25 2.41
CA ASP A 46 -3.92 24.39 2.02
C ASP A 46 -3.46 24.22 0.56
N VAL A 47 -4.10 24.97 -0.33
CA VAL A 47 -3.91 24.86 -1.78
C VAL A 47 -2.48 25.18 -2.18
N VAL A 48 -1.80 26.10 -1.47
CA VAL A 48 -0.43 26.51 -1.78
C VAL A 48 0.54 25.39 -1.41
N ALA A 49 0.41 24.85 -0.20
CA ALA A 49 1.24 23.74 0.26
C ALA A 49 0.97 22.47 -0.56
N TYR A 50 -0.29 22.19 -0.90
CA TYR A 50 -0.67 21.07 -1.75
C TYR A 50 -0.09 21.18 -3.16
N LYS A 51 -0.12 22.38 -3.76
CA LYS A 51 0.52 22.63 -5.06
C LYS A 51 2.04 22.48 -5.00
N GLN A 52 2.67 22.95 -3.92
CA GLN A 52 4.10 22.77 -3.69
C GLN A 52 4.47 21.28 -3.57
N LEU A 53 3.69 20.50 -2.82
CA LEU A 53 3.87 19.06 -2.69
C LEU A 53 3.79 18.35 -4.03
N ARG A 54 2.74 18.63 -4.81
CA ARG A 54 2.57 18.06 -6.17
C ARG A 54 3.74 18.42 -7.08
N ARG A 55 4.28 19.64 -6.98
CA ARG A 55 5.46 20.06 -7.76
C ARG A 55 6.72 19.30 -7.34
N VAL A 56 6.95 19.12 -6.04
CA VAL A 56 8.12 18.39 -5.52
C VAL A 56 8.08 16.93 -5.98
N ILE A 57 6.92 16.27 -5.86
CA ILE A 57 6.73 14.89 -6.32
C ILE A 57 6.84 14.80 -7.85
N GLY A 58 6.17 15.68 -8.58
CA GLY A 58 6.21 15.68 -10.05
C GLY A 58 7.61 15.88 -10.61
N ASN A 59 8.42 16.75 -10.00
CA ASN A 59 9.82 16.90 -10.36
C ASN A 59 10.64 15.65 -10.07
N ALA A 60 10.38 14.96 -8.95
CA ALA A 60 11.09 13.73 -8.62
C ALA A 60 10.75 12.59 -9.60
N VAL A 61 9.49 12.47 -10.02
CA VAL A 61 9.07 11.54 -11.09
C VAL A 61 9.74 11.90 -12.42
N ALA A 62 9.67 13.17 -12.84
CA ALA A 62 10.21 13.62 -14.12
C ALA A 62 11.75 13.46 -14.23
N ASN A 63 12.46 13.46 -13.11
CA ASN A 63 13.92 13.30 -13.07
C ASN A 63 14.34 11.89 -12.62
N SER A 64 13.44 10.90 -12.62
CA SER A 64 13.74 9.51 -12.24
C SER A 64 14.38 9.37 -10.86
N VAL A 65 13.92 10.17 -9.90
CA VAL A 65 14.34 10.10 -8.49
C VAL A 65 13.51 9.07 -7.71
N ILE A 66 12.30 8.78 -8.18
CA ILE A 66 11.35 7.84 -7.58
C ILE A 66 11.03 6.79 -8.65
N ASP A 67 11.19 5.52 -8.29
CA ASP A 67 10.90 4.38 -9.17
C ASP A 67 9.51 3.81 -8.94
N LYS A 68 8.96 3.97 -7.73
CA LYS A 68 7.60 3.52 -7.40
C LYS A 68 6.82 4.61 -6.69
N PHE A 69 5.59 4.86 -7.16
CA PHE A 69 4.63 5.76 -6.52
C PHE A 69 3.28 5.07 -6.36
N VAL A 70 2.93 4.73 -5.12
CA VAL A 70 1.70 4.01 -4.75
C VAL A 70 0.76 4.99 -4.07
N ILE A 71 -0.44 5.17 -4.59
CA ILE A 71 -1.44 6.06 -3.98
C ILE A 71 -2.42 5.21 -3.18
N TYR A 72 -2.57 5.53 -1.89
CA TYR A 72 -3.46 4.83 -0.98
C TYR A 72 -4.88 5.40 -1.04
N GLY A 73 -5.03 6.71 -1.26
CA GLY A 73 -6.34 7.34 -1.37
C GLY A 73 -6.28 8.86 -1.53
N TYR A 74 -7.45 9.45 -1.75
CA TYR A 74 -7.64 10.88 -1.96
C TYR A 74 -8.74 11.45 -1.07
N GLY A 75 -8.59 12.69 -0.64
CA GLY A 75 -9.63 13.42 0.10
C GLY A 75 -10.63 14.10 -0.85
N ARG A 76 -11.92 14.12 -0.47
CA ARG A 76 -12.95 14.88 -1.22
C ARG A 76 -12.62 16.37 -1.32
N GLU A 77 -11.97 16.92 -0.31
CA GLU A 77 -11.59 18.34 -0.21
C GLU A 77 -10.13 18.59 -0.62
N GLY A 78 -9.56 17.66 -1.38
CA GLY A 78 -8.15 17.65 -1.75
C GLY A 78 -7.27 16.91 -0.75
N GLY A 79 -6.02 16.73 -1.14
CA GLY A 79 -5.07 15.89 -0.41
C GLY A 79 -5.05 14.45 -0.87
N PHE A 80 -4.05 13.71 -0.41
CA PHE A 80 -3.86 12.29 -0.68
C PHE A 80 -2.98 11.66 0.40
N SER A 81 -3.04 10.35 0.48
CA SER A 81 -2.03 9.51 1.13
C SER A 81 -1.37 8.63 0.09
N ALA A 82 -0.05 8.52 0.14
CA ALA A 82 0.72 7.76 -0.84
C ALA A 82 2.07 7.33 -0.26
N CYS A 83 2.70 6.36 -0.91
CA CYS A 83 4.07 5.97 -0.66
C CYS A 83 4.90 6.16 -1.92
N VAL A 84 6.09 6.74 -1.75
CA VAL A 84 7.10 6.90 -2.79
C VAL A 84 8.35 6.12 -2.42
N GLU A 85 8.90 5.38 -3.36
CA GLU A 85 10.10 4.55 -3.19
C GLU A 85 11.15 4.96 -4.22
N ASP A 86 12.40 5.07 -3.78
CA ASP A 86 13.55 4.92 -4.66
C ASP A 86 13.61 3.48 -5.23
N ARG A 87 14.67 3.11 -5.93
CA ARG A 87 14.97 1.70 -6.26
C ARG A 87 14.99 0.82 -5.00
N PRO A 88 14.26 -0.30 -4.96
CA PRO A 88 14.45 -1.33 -3.94
C PRO A 88 15.91 -1.81 -3.98
N SER A 89 16.64 -1.73 -2.87
CA SER A 89 18.06 -2.07 -2.84
C SER A 89 18.56 -2.40 -1.43
N ASP A 90 19.59 -3.24 -1.32
CA ASP A 90 20.34 -3.46 -0.06
C ASP A 90 21.38 -2.35 0.21
N GLN A 91 21.22 -1.19 -0.42
CA GLN A 91 22.18 -0.07 -0.37
C GLN A 91 21.50 1.15 0.26
N PRO A 92 22.22 2.19 0.69
CA PRO A 92 21.55 3.40 1.15
C PRO A 92 20.70 4.06 0.05
N PRO A 93 19.63 4.82 0.39
CA PRO A 93 18.89 5.62 -0.57
C PRO A 93 19.80 6.58 -1.34
N SER A 94 19.43 6.86 -2.60
CA SER A 94 20.23 7.75 -3.44
C SER A 94 20.32 9.16 -2.85
N LYS A 95 21.41 9.89 -3.13
CA LYS A 95 21.54 11.30 -2.71
C LYS A 95 20.42 12.18 -3.28
N ALA A 96 19.90 11.82 -4.45
CA ALA A 96 18.78 12.49 -5.08
C ALA A 96 17.48 12.26 -4.27
N PHE A 97 17.23 11.02 -3.85
CA PHE A 97 16.10 10.68 -2.99
C PHE A 97 16.20 11.40 -1.64
N GLU A 98 17.37 11.43 -1.01
CA GLU A 98 17.58 12.17 0.24
C GLU A 98 17.30 13.67 0.11
N LYS A 99 17.71 14.28 -1.02
CA LYS A 99 17.37 15.68 -1.33
C LYS A 99 15.87 15.86 -1.52
N PHE A 100 15.20 14.92 -2.18
CA PHE A 100 13.74 14.92 -2.35
C PHE A 100 13.01 14.82 -1.01
N VAL A 101 13.40 13.90 -0.12
CA VAL A 101 12.83 13.77 1.23
C VAL A 101 13.04 15.04 2.05
N LYS A 102 14.20 15.70 1.91
CA LYS A 102 14.44 17.02 2.52
C LYS A 102 13.50 18.11 1.97
N GLN A 103 13.21 18.10 0.67
CA GLN A 103 12.25 19.03 0.06
C GLN A 103 10.83 18.79 0.56
N LEU A 104 10.41 17.53 0.73
CA LEU A 104 9.12 17.18 1.32
C LEU A 104 8.98 17.70 2.75
N ASN A 105 9.98 17.45 3.61
CA ASN A 105 9.99 17.94 4.99
C ASN A 105 10.04 19.48 5.10
N GLY A 106 10.48 20.16 4.04
CA GLY A 106 10.49 21.62 3.97
C GLY A 106 9.12 22.25 3.70
N ILE A 107 8.11 21.45 3.32
CA ILE A 107 6.74 21.94 3.09
C ILE A 107 6.07 22.14 4.44
N LYS A 108 5.52 23.34 4.66
CA LYS A 108 4.84 23.72 5.89
C LYS A 108 3.41 24.16 5.56
N PRO A 109 2.45 23.23 5.51
CA PRO A 109 1.04 23.58 5.35
C PRO A 109 0.55 24.35 6.57
N ASP A 110 -0.49 25.15 6.37
CA ASP A 110 -1.18 25.82 7.48
C ASP A 110 -1.80 24.78 8.43
N PRO A 111 -1.35 24.69 9.69
CA PRO A 111 -1.82 23.70 10.65
C PRO A 111 -3.26 23.93 11.11
N SER A 112 -3.86 25.08 10.80
CA SER A 112 -5.29 25.35 11.08
C SER A 112 -6.23 24.78 10.01
N THR A 113 -5.70 24.44 8.83
CA THR A 113 -6.49 23.91 7.71
C THR A 113 -6.10 22.50 7.33
N SER A 114 -4.83 22.10 7.55
CA SER A 114 -4.27 20.88 6.98
C SER A 114 -3.46 20.07 7.97
N PHE A 115 -3.59 18.74 7.89
CA PHE A 115 -2.61 17.81 8.44
C PHE A 115 -1.56 17.49 7.37
N TYR A 116 -0.32 17.24 7.79
CA TYR A 116 0.75 16.78 6.91
C TYR A 116 1.74 15.93 7.65
N SER A 117 2.06 14.76 7.10
CA SER A 117 3.02 13.82 7.67
C SER A 117 3.88 13.16 6.60
N ILE A 118 5.14 12.94 6.97
CA ILE A 118 6.18 12.29 6.19
C ILE A 118 6.79 11.21 7.06
N ASN A 119 6.55 9.94 6.74
CA ASN A 119 7.03 8.80 7.52
C ASN A 119 7.97 7.94 6.68
N ARG A 120 9.21 7.71 7.12
CA ARG A 120 10.12 6.77 6.44
C ARG A 120 9.67 5.33 6.70
N VAL A 121 9.54 4.56 5.63
CA VAL A 121 9.22 3.12 5.65
C VAL A 121 10.25 2.35 4.82
N LEU A 122 10.36 1.04 5.04
CA LEU A 122 11.38 0.23 4.35
C LEU A 122 11.19 0.24 2.84
N THR A 123 9.99 -0.13 2.40
CA THR A 123 9.58 -0.23 1.00
C THR A 123 8.11 0.17 0.90
N CYS A 124 7.66 0.64 -0.26
CA CYS A 124 6.24 0.81 -0.49
C CYS A 124 5.56 -0.54 -0.73
N PRO A 125 4.24 -0.65 -0.48
CA PRO A 125 3.48 -1.85 -0.83
C PRO A 125 3.75 -2.28 -2.28
N PRO A 126 3.66 -3.59 -2.57
CA PRO A 126 3.73 -4.05 -3.94
C PRO A 126 2.65 -3.32 -4.76
N LEU A 127 2.99 -2.92 -5.98
CA LEU A 127 1.97 -2.57 -6.97
C LEU A 127 1.25 -3.88 -7.27
N THR A 128 0.17 -4.15 -6.55
CA THR A 128 -0.71 -5.26 -6.91
C THR A 128 -1.28 -4.86 -8.25
N ILE A 129 -0.80 -5.51 -9.32
CA ILE A 129 -1.57 -5.60 -10.55
C ILE A 129 -2.79 -6.39 -10.11
N GLN A 130 -3.82 -5.71 -9.59
CA GLN A 130 -5.10 -6.35 -9.40
C GLN A 130 -5.49 -6.71 -10.83
N PRO A 131 -5.55 -8.01 -11.18
CA PRO A 131 -5.91 -8.38 -12.54
C PRO A 131 -7.22 -7.68 -12.84
N ASP A 132 -7.38 -7.14 -14.05
CA ASP A 132 -8.68 -6.60 -14.46
C ASP A 132 -9.70 -7.72 -14.24
N THR A 133 -10.55 -7.55 -13.23
CA THR A 133 -11.51 -8.58 -12.82
C THR A 133 -12.88 -8.25 -13.36
N VAL A 134 -13.59 -9.30 -13.78
CA VAL A 134 -15.00 -9.23 -14.15
C VAL A 134 -15.80 -10.06 -13.16
N ARG A 135 -17.03 -9.60 -12.87
CA ARG A 135 -17.96 -10.35 -12.02
C ARG A 135 -18.82 -11.26 -12.89
N ILE A 136 -18.79 -12.54 -12.60
CA ILE A 136 -19.65 -13.54 -13.23
C ILE A 136 -20.61 -14.11 -12.19
N ALA A 137 -21.75 -14.63 -12.64
CA ALA A 137 -22.77 -15.16 -11.76
C ALA A 137 -23.46 -16.37 -12.36
N LYS A 138 -24.04 -17.20 -11.49
CA LYS A 138 -24.94 -18.28 -11.86
C LYS A 138 -26.01 -18.45 -10.77
N PRO A 139 -27.29 -18.69 -11.13
CA PRO A 139 -28.34 -18.88 -10.15
C PRO A 139 -27.99 -20.04 -9.23
N ASP A 140 -28.20 -19.89 -7.92
CA ASP A 140 -27.89 -20.96 -6.97
C ASP A 140 -28.92 -22.10 -6.99
N GLY A 141 -30.04 -21.92 -7.70
CA GLY A 141 -31.11 -22.89 -7.84
C GLY A 141 -31.99 -23.04 -6.60
N SER A 142 -31.87 -22.14 -5.62
CA SER A 142 -32.73 -22.16 -4.44
C SER A 142 -34.17 -21.80 -4.79
N LEU A 143 -35.11 -22.43 -4.08
CA LEU A 143 -36.55 -22.27 -4.25
C LEU A 143 -37.17 -21.69 -2.98
N GLN A 144 -38.22 -20.90 -3.15
CA GLN A 144 -38.97 -20.33 -2.04
C GLN A 144 -39.64 -21.44 -1.20
N CYS A 145 -39.63 -21.25 0.11
CA CYS A 145 -40.08 -22.22 1.14
C CYS A 145 -39.19 -23.46 1.30
N GLU A 146 -38.13 -23.61 0.51
CA GLU A 146 -37.15 -24.69 0.60
C GLU A 146 -35.87 -24.17 1.29
N ASN A 147 -35.13 -25.05 1.97
CA ASN A 147 -33.77 -24.74 2.47
C ASN A 147 -32.74 -25.41 1.56
N ASN A 148 -32.80 -25.08 0.28
CA ASN A 148 -31.97 -25.62 -0.79
C ASN A 148 -31.12 -24.52 -1.44
N GLY A 149 -30.36 -24.88 -2.47
CA GLY A 149 -29.46 -23.97 -3.19
C GLY A 149 -28.00 -24.39 -3.07
N ILE A 150 -27.28 -24.26 -4.17
CA ILE A 150 -25.86 -24.64 -4.24
C ILE A 150 -25.03 -23.61 -3.49
N THR A 151 -24.12 -24.07 -2.63
CA THR A 151 -23.23 -23.18 -1.88
C THR A 151 -22.20 -22.52 -2.80
N LEU A 152 -21.58 -21.41 -2.34
CA LEU A 152 -20.51 -20.76 -3.09
C LEU A 152 -19.35 -21.72 -3.36
N ALA A 153 -18.95 -22.51 -2.36
CA ALA A 153 -17.83 -23.45 -2.49
C ALA A 153 -18.15 -24.58 -3.49
N ASP A 154 -19.36 -25.14 -3.44
CA ASP A 154 -19.75 -26.25 -4.32
C ASP A 154 -19.91 -25.78 -5.77
N MET A 155 -20.50 -24.60 -6.00
CA MET A 155 -20.64 -24.07 -7.36
C MET A 155 -19.30 -23.59 -7.92
N GLN A 156 -18.39 -23.08 -7.07
CA GLN A 156 -17.06 -22.65 -7.50
C GLN A 156 -16.25 -23.80 -8.13
N GLN A 157 -16.47 -25.05 -7.71
CA GLN A 157 -15.84 -26.22 -8.36
C GLN A 157 -16.16 -26.30 -9.86
N GLN A 158 -17.28 -25.73 -10.32
CA GLN A 158 -17.66 -25.71 -11.74
C GLN A 158 -16.78 -24.78 -12.58
N LEU A 159 -16.07 -23.82 -11.95
CA LEU A 159 -15.13 -22.92 -12.62
C LEU A 159 -13.80 -23.61 -12.97
N GLY A 160 -13.57 -24.82 -12.45
CA GLY A 160 -12.40 -25.64 -12.78
C GLY A 160 -11.08 -24.93 -12.44
N GLY A 161 -10.30 -24.62 -13.48
CA GLY A 161 -8.98 -23.98 -13.34
C GLY A 161 -9.00 -22.45 -13.26
N ILE A 162 -10.17 -21.82 -13.39
CA ILE A 162 -10.30 -20.35 -13.33
C ILE A 162 -10.05 -19.89 -11.89
N SER A 163 -9.15 -18.92 -11.72
CA SER A 163 -8.85 -18.35 -10.42
C SER A 163 -9.96 -17.40 -9.98
N VAL A 164 -10.47 -17.61 -8.76
CA VAL A 164 -11.48 -16.77 -8.13
C VAL A 164 -10.82 -15.85 -7.10
N TYR A 165 -11.01 -14.55 -7.26
CA TYR A 165 -10.44 -13.52 -6.38
C TYR A 165 -11.41 -13.10 -5.26
N ALA A 166 -12.72 -13.18 -5.51
CA ALA A 166 -13.77 -12.95 -4.53
C ALA A 166 -15.02 -13.77 -4.88
N ALA A 167 -15.84 -14.07 -3.87
CA ALA A 167 -17.09 -14.81 -4.02
C ALA A 167 -18.15 -14.26 -3.07
N ALA A 168 -19.39 -14.11 -3.54
CA ALA A 168 -20.52 -13.60 -2.76
C ALA A 168 -21.84 -14.24 -3.19
N LYS A 169 -22.78 -14.38 -2.26
CA LYS A 169 -24.19 -14.63 -2.61
C LYS A 169 -24.89 -13.29 -2.76
N GLU A 170 -25.54 -13.07 -3.89
CA GLU A 170 -26.26 -11.83 -4.18
C GLU A 170 -27.64 -12.12 -4.76
N SER A 171 -28.57 -11.18 -4.59
CA SER A 171 -29.89 -11.23 -5.24
C SER A 171 -29.83 -10.44 -6.55
N ASP A 172 -30.54 -10.90 -7.57
CA ASP A 172 -30.74 -10.14 -8.81
C ASP A 172 -31.63 -8.90 -8.68
N GLY A 173 -32.15 -8.62 -7.48
CA GLY A 173 -32.95 -7.43 -7.19
C GLY A 173 -34.36 -7.44 -7.79
N LEU A 174 -34.76 -8.53 -8.46
CA LEU A 174 -36.07 -8.63 -9.07
C LEU A 174 -37.14 -9.04 -8.03
N ILE A 175 -38.27 -8.34 -8.04
CA ILE A 175 -39.42 -8.69 -7.22
C ILE A 175 -40.08 -9.94 -7.79
N ARG A 176 -40.23 -10.98 -6.96
CA ARG A 176 -40.81 -12.27 -7.34
C ARG A 176 -42.10 -12.56 -6.57
N PRO A 177 -43.09 -13.25 -7.17
CA PRO A 177 -44.27 -13.73 -6.43
C PRO A 177 -43.86 -14.63 -5.27
N ALA A 178 -44.45 -14.39 -4.10
CA ALA A 178 -44.18 -15.15 -2.88
C ALA A 178 -44.94 -16.49 -2.87
N VAL A 179 -44.52 -17.45 -3.70
CA VAL A 179 -45.14 -18.78 -3.81
C VAL A 179 -44.10 -19.88 -3.65
N CYS A 180 -44.43 -20.92 -2.88
CA CYS A 180 -43.50 -22.02 -2.67
C CYS A 180 -43.16 -22.73 -3.99
N GLY A 181 -41.88 -23.05 -4.18
CA GLY A 181 -41.37 -23.66 -5.41
C GLY A 181 -41.02 -22.67 -6.53
N ALA A 182 -41.26 -21.37 -6.37
CA ALA A 182 -40.69 -20.36 -7.25
C ALA A 182 -39.19 -20.15 -6.94
N ASP A 183 -38.43 -19.63 -7.90
CA ASP A 183 -37.03 -19.28 -7.66
C ASP A 183 -36.91 -18.08 -6.69
N THR A 184 -35.78 -18.00 -6.00
CA THR A 184 -35.48 -16.96 -5.01
C THR A 184 -34.78 -15.74 -5.62
N GLY A 185 -34.32 -15.80 -6.87
CA GLY A 185 -33.45 -14.79 -7.48
C GLY A 185 -32.06 -14.69 -6.84
N ILE A 186 -31.61 -15.70 -6.11
CA ILE A 186 -30.27 -15.72 -5.49
C ILE A 186 -29.24 -16.33 -6.45
N PHE A 187 -28.10 -15.67 -6.55
CA PHE A 187 -26.97 -16.03 -7.40
C PHE A 187 -25.71 -16.22 -6.56
N ASN A 188 -24.86 -17.13 -7.02
CA ASN A 188 -23.46 -17.17 -6.62
C ASN A 188 -22.66 -16.30 -7.60
N VAL A 189 -22.03 -15.25 -7.08
CA VAL A 189 -21.25 -14.26 -7.84
C VAL A 189 -19.77 -14.43 -7.53
N TYR A 190 -18.93 -14.43 -8.56
CA TYR A 190 -17.49 -14.60 -8.45
C TYR A 190 -16.76 -13.51 -9.22
N ASP A 191 -15.66 -13.02 -8.66
CA ASP A 191 -14.74 -12.12 -9.34
C ASP A 191 -13.60 -12.97 -9.92
N ILE A 192 -13.46 -12.97 -11.25
CA ILE A 192 -12.45 -13.72 -12.00
C ILE A 192 -11.64 -12.77 -12.89
N ALA A 193 -10.55 -13.23 -13.47
CA ALA A 193 -9.80 -12.41 -14.42
C ALA A 193 -10.64 -12.19 -15.69
N ALA A 194 -10.64 -10.97 -16.24
CA ALA A 194 -11.40 -10.63 -17.44
C ALA A 194 -11.05 -11.49 -18.65
N VAL A 195 -9.80 -11.98 -18.72
CA VAL A 195 -9.35 -12.90 -19.78
C VAL A 195 -10.04 -14.26 -19.74
N ASP A 196 -10.55 -14.68 -18.58
CA ASP A 196 -11.21 -15.98 -18.38
C ASP A 196 -12.73 -15.89 -18.59
N LEU A 197 -13.26 -14.70 -18.94
CA LEU A 197 -14.70 -14.46 -19.09
C LEU A 197 -15.35 -15.46 -20.06
N GLN A 198 -14.80 -15.60 -21.27
CA GLN A 198 -15.40 -16.49 -22.28
C GLN A 198 -15.44 -17.95 -21.79
N GLN A 199 -14.40 -18.40 -21.11
CA GLN A 199 -14.36 -19.75 -20.54
C GLN A 199 -15.44 -19.93 -19.46
N ALA A 200 -15.68 -18.93 -18.61
CA ALA A 200 -16.75 -18.97 -17.63
C ALA A 200 -18.14 -18.96 -18.28
N LEU A 201 -18.34 -18.18 -19.34
CA LEU A 201 -19.59 -18.18 -20.11
C LEU A 201 -19.88 -19.56 -20.72
N ASP A 202 -18.86 -20.23 -21.26
CA ASP A 202 -18.98 -21.58 -21.82
C ASP A 202 -19.34 -22.63 -20.73
N LEU A 203 -19.02 -22.35 -19.47
CA LEU A 203 -19.42 -23.15 -18.29
C LEU A 203 -20.83 -22.80 -17.77
N GLY A 204 -21.54 -21.93 -18.47
CA GLY A 204 -22.92 -21.53 -18.16
C GLY A 204 -23.03 -20.48 -17.05
N PHE A 205 -21.97 -19.71 -16.80
CA PHE A 205 -22.06 -18.46 -16.05
C PHE A 205 -22.49 -17.32 -16.96
N ILE A 206 -22.93 -16.21 -16.37
CA ILE A 206 -23.27 -14.96 -17.06
C ILE A 206 -22.49 -13.81 -16.44
N GLU A 207 -22.23 -12.77 -17.21
CA GLU A 207 -21.62 -11.56 -16.66
C GLU A 207 -22.63 -10.83 -15.77
N TRP A 208 -22.26 -10.59 -14.50
CA TRP A 208 -23.18 -10.02 -13.51
C TRP A 208 -23.70 -8.63 -13.91
N SER A 209 -22.88 -7.83 -14.58
CA SER A 209 -23.24 -6.49 -15.06
C SER A 209 -24.42 -6.48 -16.06
N THR A 210 -24.70 -7.62 -16.70
CA THR A 210 -25.78 -7.78 -17.69
C THR A 210 -27.11 -8.15 -17.05
N LEU A 211 -27.09 -8.64 -15.81
CA LEU A 211 -28.29 -8.74 -15.01
C LEU A 211 -28.63 -7.33 -14.57
N ASN A 212 -29.79 -6.84 -14.99
CA ASN A 212 -30.25 -5.47 -14.79
C ASN A 212 -30.63 -5.26 -13.31
N VAL A 213 -29.63 -5.30 -12.42
CA VAL A 213 -29.78 -5.10 -10.98
C VAL A 213 -29.81 -3.57 -10.75
N PRO A 214 -30.94 -3.00 -10.30
CA PRO A 214 -31.04 -1.57 -10.03
C PRO A 214 -30.14 -1.10 -8.87
#